data_AF-A0A3E2N8G9-F1
#
_entry.id   AF-A0A3E2N8G9-F1
#
_cell.length_a   1.000
_cell.length_b   1.000
_cell.length_c   1.000
_cell.angle_alpha   90.00
_cell.angle_beta   90.00
_cell.angle_gamma   90.00
#
_symmetry.space_group_name_H-M   'P 1'
#
loop_
_entity.id
_entity.type
_entity.pdbx_description
1 polymer ?
#
loop_
_entity_poly.entity_id
_entity_poly.type
_entity_poly.pdbx_seq_one_letter_code
_entity_poly.pdbx_strand_id
1 'polypeptide(L)'
;MAACIIGELKGLRWDDVSGNFLHIQRFVDDKNEIIEDIKGHASEGKRYMPLKLKANEILKQIYSLNSESHYIFIRNGQPLATVTFNRRLKKCCEE
;
A
#
# COMPACT_ATOMS: atom_id res chain seq x y z
N MET A 1 -17.35 5.46 2.25
CA MET A 1 -16.20 5.46 1.32
C MET A 1 -15.05 4.77 2.04
N ALA A 2 -14.56 3.62 1.56
CA ALA A 2 -13.45 2.92 2.22
C ALA A 2 -12.12 3.52 1.77
N ALA A 3 -11.26 3.89 2.73
CA ALA A 3 -9.93 4.42 2.48
C ALA A 3 -8.87 3.50 3.10
N CYS A 4 -7.69 3.47 2.49
CA CYS A 4 -6.52 2.75 3.01
C CYS A 4 -5.71 3.73 3.85
N ILE A 5 -5.30 3.34 5.06
CA ILE A 5 -4.34 4.17 5.82
C ILE A 5 -2.93 3.98 5.25
N ILE A 6 -2.03 4.93 5.52
CA ILE A 6 -0.68 4.92 4.94
C ILE A 6 0.12 3.67 5.31
N GLY A 7 -0.03 3.15 6.53
CA GLY A 7 0.65 1.93 6.98
C GLY A 7 0.21 0.70 6.19
N GLU A 8 -1.08 0.56 5.94
CA GLU A 8 -1.65 -0.52 5.11
C GLU A 8 -1.19 -0.39 3.66
N LEU A 9 -1.23 0.82 3.10
CA LEU A 9 -0.85 1.09 1.72
C LEU A 9 0.59 0.65 1.45
N LYS A 10 1.50 0.99 2.36
CA LYS A 10 2.92 0.61 2.27
C LYS A 10 3.16 -0.90 2.41
N GLY A 11 2.27 -1.60 3.12
CA GLY A 11 2.36 -3.03 3.37
C GLY A 11 1.84 -3.90 2.24
N LEU A 12 1.23 -3.30 1.21
CA LEU A 12 0.62 -4.02 0.10
C LEU A 12 1.64 -4.80 -0.73
N ARG A 13 1.29 -6.04 -1.02
CA ARG A 13 1.98 -6.92 -1.96
C ARG A 13 1.13 -7.15 -3.21
N TRP A 14 1.76 -7.68 -4.26
CA TRP A 14 1.06 -7.99 -5.51
C TRP A 14 0.04 -9.12 -5.35
N ASP A 15 0.26 -10.07 -4.44
CA ASP A 15 -0.69 -11.14 -4.11
C ASP A 15 -1.90 -10.67 -3.31
N ASP A 16 -1.86 -9.47 -2.73
CA ASP A 16 -3.03 -8.83 -2.11
C ASP A 16 -4.01 -8.26 -3.17
N VAL A 17 -3.61 -8.18 -4.44
CA VAL A 17 -4.45 -7.70 -5.55
C VAL A 17 -5.09 -8.88 -6.26
N SER A 18 -6.43 -8.99 -6.18
CA SER A 18 -7.20 -10.07 -6.79
C SER A 18 -8.32 -9.50 -7.67
N GLY A 19 -8.09 -9.52 -8.99
CA GLY A 19 -9.04 -8.96 -9.97
C GLY A 19 -9.26 -7.46 -9.77
N ASN A 20 -10.48 -7.09 -9.36
CA ASN A 20 -10.85 -5.71 -9.04
C ASN A 20 -10.94 -5.47 -7.53
N PHE A 21 -10.30 -6.29 -6.72
CA PHE A 21 -10.30 -6.17 -5.27
C PHE A 21 -8.88 -6.12 -4.72
N LEU A 22 -8.71 -5.34 -3.66
CA LEU A 22 -7.52 -5.25 -2.86
C LEU A 22 -7.81 -5.83 -1.49
N HIS A 23 -7.02 -6.81 -1.05
CA HIS A 23 -7.16 -7.43 0.26
C HIS A 23 -6.19 -6.79 1.24
N ILE A 24 -6.71 -5.97 2.15
CA ILE A 24 -5.91 -5.36 3.21
C ILE A 24 -5.76 -6.36 4.34
N GLN A 25 -4.52 -6.80 4.61
CA GLN A 25 -4.25 -7.81 5.64
C GLN A 25 -2.93 -7.59 6.40
N ARG A 26 -2.24 -6.47 6.14
CA ARG A 26 -0.92 -6.11 6.69
C ARG A 26 -0.82 -4.61 6.90
N PHE A 27 0.13 -4.19 7.73
CA PHE A 27 0.55 -2.80 7.79
C PHE A 27 2.05 -2.67 8.08
N VAL A 28 2.60 -1.50 7.77
CA VAL A 28 3.94 -1.10 8.20
C VAL A 28 3.82 -0.25 9.46
N ASP A 29 4.57 -0.62 10.51
CA ASP A 29 4.55 0.06 11.80
C ASP A 29 5.37 1.37 11.81
N ASP A 30 5.51 1.97 13.00
CA ASP A 30 6.30 3.18 13.23
C ASP A 30 7.81 2.97 13.13
N LYS A 31 8.29 1.73 13.30
CA LYS A 31 9.67 1.31 13.09
C LYS A 31 9.99 0.96 11.64
N ASN A 32 9.01 1.09 10.75
CA ASN A 32 9.09 0.70 9.34
C ASN A 32 9.23 -0.81 9.12
N GLU A 33 8.79 -1.60 10.10
CA GLU A 33 8.73 -3.06 10.05
C GLU A 33 7.38 -3.50 9.46
N ILE A 34 7.41 -4.62 8.73
CA ILE A 34 6.21 -5.16 8.08
C ILE A 34 5.55 -6.11 9.07
N ILE A 35 4.35 -5.74 9.49
CA ILE A 35 3.55 -6.52 10.41
C ILE A 35 2.54 -7.32 9.60
N GLU A 36 2.70 -8.62 9.70
CA GLU A 36 1.95 -9.68 9.03
C GLU A 36 0.57 -9.91 9.72
N ASP A 37 0.01 -8.83 10.24
CA ASP A 37 -1.21 -8.75 11.03
C ASP A 37 -1.82 -7.36 10.86
N ILE A 38 -2.98 -7.12 11.46
CA ILE A 38 -3.71 -5.87 11.43
C ILE A 38 -3.70 -5.24 12.80
N LYS A 39 -3.55 -3.91 12.81
CA LYS A 39 -3.38 -3.12 14.03
C LYS A 39 -4.55 -3.38 15.01
N GLY A 40 -4.24 -4.03 16.14
CA GLY A 40 -5.20 -4.32 17.21
C GLY A 40 -5.77 -5.75 17.23
N HIS A 41 -5.26 -6.67 16.40
CA HIS A 41 -5.71 -8.09 16.33
C HIS A 41 -7.22 -8.29 16.08
N ALA A 42 -7.96 -7.24 15.73
CA ALA A 42 -9.37 -7.34 15.41
C ALA A 42 -9.50 -7.96 14.00
N SER A 43 -10.18 -9.09 13.88
CA SER A 43 -10.52 -9.73 12.59
C SER A 43 -11.18 -8.76 11.60
N GLU A 44 -11.84 -7.71 12.09
CA GLU A 44 -12.46 -6.62 11.32
C GLU A 44 -11.48 -5.76 10.51
N GLY A 45 -10.18 -5.79 10.81
CA GLY A 45 -9.19 -5.04 10.03
C GLY A 45 -8.89 -5.67 8.67
N LYS A 46 -9.15 -6.99 8.49
CA LYS A 46 -8.93 -7.67 7.20
C LYS A 46 -10.13 -7.39 6.34
N ARG A 47 -9.92 -6.67 5.24
CA ARG A 47 -11.02 -6.22 4.41
C ARG A 47 -10.67 -6.25 2.94
N TYR A 48 -11.68 -6.52 2.13
CA TYR A 48 -11.62 -6.33 0.69
C TYR A 48 -12.08 -4.93 0.33
N MET A 49 -11.30 -4.25 -0.48
CA MET A 49 -11.62 -2.94 -1.03
C MET A 49 -11.76 -3.05 -2.54
N PRO A 50 -12.89 -2.61 -3.14
CA PRO A 50 -13.02 -2.58 -4.58
C PRO A 50 -12.07 -1.54 -5.17
N LEU A 51 -11.30 -1.95 -6.18
CA LEU A 51 -10.41 -1.10 -6.96
C LEU A 51 -11.19 -0.41 -8.08
N LYS A 52 -11.05 0.90 -8.18
CA LYS A 52 -11.56 1.66 -9.34
C LYS A 52 -10.70 1.34 -10.56
N LEU A 53 -11.25 1.46 -11.76
CA LEU A 53 -10.51 1.27 -13.02
C LEU A 53 -9.20 2.08 -13.06
N LYS A 54 -9.25 3.35 -12.62
CA LYS A 54 -8.06 4.21 -12.53
C LYS A 54 -6.98 3.66 -11.59
N ALA A 55 -7.38 3.03 -10.48
CA ALA A 55 -6.44 2.41 -9.55
C ALA A 55 -5.73 1.22 -10.20
N ASN A 56 -6.45 0.39 -10.98
CA ASN A 56 -5.85 -0.71 -11.74
C ASN A 56 -4.84 -0.20 -12.79
N GLU A 57 -5.13 0.89 -13.48
CA GLU A 57 -4.18 1.51 -14.41
C GLU A 57 -2.89 1.96 -13.71
N ILE A 58 -3.02 2.58 -12.53
CA ILE A 58 -1.88 3.01 -11.71
C ILE A 58 -1.07 1.79 -11.26
N LEU A 59 -1.72 0.73 -10.79
CA LEU A 59 -1.04 -0.50 -10.38
C LEU A 59 -0.23 -1.14 -11.52
N LYS A 60 -0.77 -1.15 -12.75
CA LYS A 60 -0.03 -1.63 -13.93
C LYS A 60 1.22 -0.80 -14.22
N GLN A 61 1.12 0.53 -14.09
CA GLN A 61 2.27 1.41 -14.25
C GLN A 61 3.33 1.17 -13.17
N ILE A 62 2.91 1.02 -11.91
CA ILE A 62 3.81 0.72 -10.80
C ILE A 62 4.51 -0.64 -11.03
N TYR A 63 3.77 -1.66 -11.48
CA TYR A 63 4.34 -2.97 -11.78
C TYR A 63 5.43 -2.90 -12.85
N SER A 64 5.21 -2.10 -13.91
CA SER A 64 6.22 -1.89 -14.96
C SER A 64 7.50 -1.20 -14.47
N LEU A 65 7.41 -0.43 -13.37
CA LEU A 65 8.56 0.27 -12.77
C LEU A 65 9.31 -0.60 -11.74
N ASN A 66 8.65 -1.60 -11.17
CA ASN A 66 9.19 -2.40 -10.06
C ASN A 66 8.60 -3.82 -10.04
N SER A 67 8.85 -4.60 -11.11
CA SER A 67 8.34 -5.97 -11.25
C SER A 67 9.04 -6.99 -10.35
N GLU A 68 10.26 -6.69 -9.92
CA GLU A 68 11.12 -7.61 -9.16
C GLU A 68 10.75 -7.69 -7.67
N SER A 69 9.94 -6.74 -7.16
CA SER A 69 9.55 -6.74 -5.76
C SER A 69 8.22 -7.43 -5.52
N HIS A 70 8.14 -8.19 -4.43
CA HIS A 70 6.87 -8.67 -3.88
C HIS A 70 5.96 -7.55 -3.37
N TYR A 71 6.52 -6.39 -3.02
CA TYR A 71 5.80 -5.25 -2.45
C TYR A 71 5.56 -4.16 -3.49
N ILE A 72 4.37 -3.56 -3.46
CA ILE A 72 3.96 -2.54 -4.44
C ILE A 72 4.70 -1.21 -4.20
N PHE A 73 4.81 -0.79 -2.94
CA PHE A 73 5.33 0.52 -2.56
C PHE A 73 6.66 0.43 -1.80
N ILE A 74 7.67 -0.12 -2.46
CA ILE A 74 9.01 -0.32 -1.92
C ILE A 74 10.07 0.51 -2.67
N ARG A 75 11.17 0.84 -2.00
CA ARG A 75 12.37 1.38 -2.63
C ARG A 75 13.61 0.79 -1.97
N ASN A 76 14.54 0.25 -2.77
CA ASN A 76 15.80 -0.35 -2.28
C ASN A 76 15.57 -1.42 -1.20
N GLY A 77 14.55 -2.27 -1.36
CA GLY A 77 14.22 -3.32 -0.40
C GLY A 77 13.57 -2.84 0.91
N GLN A 78 13.23 -1.55 1.04
CA GLN A 78 12.61 -0.98 2.24
C GLN A 78 11.26 -0.31 1.91
N PRO A 79 10.23 -0.47 2.77
CA PRO A 79 8.97 0.25 2.62
C PRO A 79 9.18 1.76 2.62
N LEU A 80 8.36 2.50 1.87
CA LEU A 80 8.42 3.96 1.84
C LEU A 80 8.19 4.57 3.23
N ALA A 81 9.15 5.31 3.77
CA ALA A 81 8.94 6.02 5.03
C ALA A 81 7.77 7.02 4.93
N THR A 82 6.91 7.07 5.96
CA THR A 82 5.70 7.92 5.99
C THR A 82 6.04 9.40 5.78
N VAL A 83 7.13 9.86 6.41
CA VAL A 83 7.66 11.23 6.23
C VAL A 83 8.03 11.53 4.78
N THR A 84 8.57 10.55 4.06
CA THR A 84 8.96 10.72 2.64
C THR A 84 7.72 10.79 1.75
N PHE A 85 6.72 9.97 2.03
CA PHE A 85 5.43 10.02 1.33
C PHE A 85 4.75 11.37 1.54
N ASN A 86 4.58 11.81 2.79
CA ASN A 86 3.91 13.07 3.11
C ASN A 86 4.64 14.28 2.51
N ARG A 87 5.97 14.29 2.53
CA ARG A 87 6.77 15.35 1.90
C ARG A 87 6.54 15.41 0.39
N ARG A 88 6.47 14.26 -0.29
CA ARG A 88 6.18 14.20 -1.73
C ARG A 88 4.75 14.61 -2.04
N LEU A 89 3.78 14.14 -1.25
CA LEU A 89 2.39 14.53 -1.40
C LEU A 89 2.21 16.04 -1.26
N LYS A 90 2.82 16.64 -0.23
CA LYS A 90 2.81 18.08 -0.02
C LYS A 90 3.37 18.83 -1.24
N LYS A 91 4.53 18.39 -1.74
CA LYS A 91 5.15 18.98 -2.93
C LYS A 91 4.22 18.90 -4.17
N CYS A 92 3.59 17.75 -4.43
CA CYS A 92 2.67 17.60 -5.55
C CYS A 92 1.36 18.41 -5.41
N CYS A 93 0.99 18.81 -4.19
CA CYS A 93 -0.20 19.65 -3.97
C CYS A 93 0.11 21.15 -3.96
N GLU A 94 1.39 21.53 -3.83
CA GLU A 94 1.87 22.93 -3.87
C GLU A 94 2.39 23.33 -5.27
N GLU A 95 2.48 22.36 -6.19
CA GLU A 95 2.73 22.53 -7.63
C GLU A 95 1.40 22.64 -8.41
#